data_AF-A0A2H0L787-F1
#
_entry.id   AF-A0A2H0L787-F1
#
_cell.length_a   1.000
_cell.length_b   1.000
_cell.length_c   1.000
_cell.angle_alpha   90.00
_cell.angle_beta   90.00
_cell.angle_gamma   90.00
#
_symmetry.space_group_name_H-M   'P 1'
#
loop_
_entity.id
_entity.type
_entity.pdbx_description
1 polymer ?
#
loop_
_entity_poly.entity_id
_entity_poly.type
_entity_poly.pdbx_seq_one_letter_code
_entity_poly.pdbx_strand_id
1 'polypeptide(L)'
;MHYSSFFRFIGSLLKYIGLAIAAFVIILAVLLFGAYNDLKEAALNGWNGKTAISAAAAAISTQNWELVSEQSQLADEYFTAGIDNLARTQDARFIKNIGLIKTQINDLAYLLKVGEILSSSLTHLSPIIAKLDNVRASVGVANFNDLPESNKREILQLIYESEPELNGLQANLDLAILNLDKIHKLGILWPAYERISSIKNEMKQIAVLFNKFSPLLKMLPALTGYPDTSHFLLILQNNDELRPSGGFIGVYGLLDLKNGSIKELSTSDSYHLDAPASINDNWNLEPPVELKKYLDVKKWYLRDANWSPDWPSSAQQIEKIYRGENLALGNSVPPFTAIIAITPDLVSDLIRLTGPITVGDTTYTADNLQPLLQYNVEVAYKEDNISSWDRKAVINELISELQKKLSALSSSRWRDLFSLVSNNIDAKNIQVYFSQEDRENLVKRLGAGGEVKNSDGDYLLVVDANLGAFKSDVAVKKNIYYFVTKNSNSLQASLRLSYRHEGAFDWRTTRYRSYTRVYAPLGSKFVSLQGLDESTRDLKVVDDKGLNKTVFGFFLTVEPGTDREIVLDYQLPDNIYKLTTPYQLLVQNQAGNRIESLNINFQDYNKPAQVWASDLKTDKTFTVK
;
A
#
# COMPACT_ATOMS: atom_id res chain seq x y z
N MET A 1 -6.90 28.22 -93.78
CA MET A 1 -5.80 28.78 -92.96
C MET A 1 -5.91 28.52 -91.45
N HIS A 2 -6.98 27.91 -90.91
CA HIS A 2 -7.19 27.79 -89.45
C HIS A 2 -6.48 26.62 -88.72
N TYR A 3 -5.95 25.60 -89.41
CA TYR A 3 -5.28 24.48 -88.74
C TYR A 3 -3.85 24.80 -88.24
N SER A 4 -3.14 25.74 -88.88
CA SER A 4 -1.75 26.10 -88.55
C SER A 4 -1.59 26.77 -87.18
N SER A 5 -2.54 27.62 -86.77
CA SER A 5 -2.50 28.28 -85.46
C SER A 5 -2.81 27.33 -84.31
N PHE A 6 -3.70 26.35 -84.54
CA PHE A 6 -4.09 25.34 -83.54
C PHE A 6 -2.94 24.38 -83.21
N PHE A 7 -2.21 23.88 -84.21
CA PHE A 7 -1.03 23.04 -83.98
C PHE A 7 0.13 23.79 -83.33
N ARG A 8 0.31 25.09 -83.63
CA ARG A 8 1.30 25.94 -82.92
C ARG A 8 0.90 26.19 -81.47
N PHE A 9 -0.38 26.39 -81.19
CA PHE A 9 -0.92 26.53 -79.83
C PHE A 9 -0.73 25.23 -79.02
N ILE A 10 -1.06 24.07 -79.59
CA ILE A 10 -0.83 22.77 -78.94
C ILE A 10 0.67 22.53 -78.71
N GLY A 11 1.52 22.82 -79.70
CA GLY A 11 2.98 22.64 -79.55
C GLY A 11 3.59 23.55 -78.48
N SER A 12 3.13 24.79 -78.37
CA SER A 12 3.55 25.71 -77.30
C SER A 12 2.98 25.31 -75.93
N LEU A 13 1.72 24.89 -75.86
CA LEU A 13 1.09 24.35 -74.66
C LEU A 13 1.83 23.09 -74.14
N LEU A 14 2.14 22.13 -75.02
CA LEU A 14 2.92 20.94 -74.68
C LEU A 14 4.33 21.29 -74.21
N LYS A 15 4.97 22.32 -74.80
CA LYS A 15 6.27 22.82 -74.34
C LYS A 15 6.19 23.43 -72.93
N TYR A 16 5.17 24.24 -72.64
CA TYR A 16 4.97 24.83 -71.31
C TYR A 16 4.56 23.78 -70.27
N ILE A 17 3.75 22.79 -70.64
CA ILE A 17 3.43 21.63 -69.80
C ILE A 17 4.70 20.82 -69.51
N GLY A 18 5.53 20.56 -70.51
CA GLY A 18 6.81 19.87 -70.34
C GLY A 18 7.78 20.63 -69.42
N LEU A 19 7.87 21.96 -69.55
CA LEU A 19 8.67 22.81 -68.66
C LEU A 19 8.11 22.84 -67.23
N ALA A 20 6.79 22.88 -67.06
CA ALA A 20 6.14 22.83 -65.75
C ALA A 20 6.36 21.49 -65.06
N ILE A 21 6.28 20.37 -65.81
CA ILE A 21 6.60 19.03 -65.32
C ILE A 21 8.09 18.94 -64.93
N ALA A 22 9.00 19.44 -65.76
CA ALA A 22 10.44 19.45 -65.45
C ALA A 22 10.75 20.29 -64.19
N ALA A 23 10.16 21.48 -64.06
CA ALA A 23 10.29 22.32 -62.86
C ALA A 23 9.70 21.64 -61.62
N PHE A 24 8.54 20.98 -61.76
CA PHE A 24 7.93 20.20 -60.68
C PHE A 24 8.81 19.02 -60.26
N VAL A 25 9.40 18.28 -61.20
CA VAL A 25 10.33 17.17 -60.93
C VAL A 25 11.59 17.67 -60.22
N ILE A 26 12.16 18.80 -60.64
CA ILE A 26 13.33 19.40 -59.97
C ILE A 26 12.98 19.82 -58.54
N ILE A 27 11.86 20.52 -58.34
CA ILE A 27 11.39 20.93 -57.00
C ILE A 27 11.15 19.68 -56.14
N LEU A 28 10.50 18.65 -56.68
CA LEU A 28 10.26 17.39 -55.98
C LEU A 28 11.58 16.69 -55.63
N ALA A 29 12.57 16.67 -56.53
CA ALA A 29 13.88 16.09 -56.28
C ALA A 29 14.65 16.83 -55.17
N VAL A 30 14.61 18.17 -55.16
CA VAL A 30 15.20 18.99 -54.08
C VAL A 30 14.50 18.71 -52.74
N LEU A 31 13.17 18.64 -52.74
CA LEU A 31 12.38 18.32 -51.53
C LEU A 31 12.66 16.90 -51.01
N LEU A 32 12.76 15.91 -51.90
CA LEU A 32 13.10 14.53 -51.56
C LEU A 32 14.56 14.42 -51.05
N PHE A 33 15.49 15.18 -51.64
CA PHE A 33 16.87 15.23 -51.18
C PHE A 33 16.99 15.86 -49.79
N GLY A 34 16.24 16.93 -49.51
CA GLY A 34 16.13 17.52 -48.18
C GLY A 34 15.64 16.51 -47.14
N ALA A 35 14.50 15.85 -47.42
CA ALA A 35 13.95 14.82 -46.55
C ALA A 35 14.89 13.61 -46.36
N TYR A 36 15.62 13.22 -47.40
CA TYR A 36 16.63 12.16 -47.30
C TYR A 36 17.78 12.55 -46.36
N ASN A 37 18.27 13.79 -46.46
CA ASN A 37 19.32 14.29 -45.57
C ASN A 37 18.84 14.37 -44.12
N ASP A 38 17.65 14.91 -43.86
CA ASP A 38 17.08 14.95 -42.52
C ASP A 38 16.89 13.52 -41.96
N LEU A 39 16.39 12.56 -42.74
CA LEU A 39 16.27 11.15 -42.31
C LEU A 39 17.63 10.50 -42.03
N LYS A 40 18.63 10.80 -42.84
CA LYS A 40 20.01 10.31 -42.65
C LYS A 40 20.61 10.87 -41.36
N GLU A 41 20.47 12.18 -41.12
CA GLU A 41 20.94 12.83 -39.90
C GLU A 41 20.17 12.32 -38.68
N ALA A 42 18.85 12.09 -38.79
CA ALA A 42 18.07 11.47 -37.73
C ALA A 42 18.58 10.06 -37.38
N ALA A 43 18.90 9.24 -38.38
CA ALA A 43 19.46 7.91 -38.18
C ALA A 43 20.86 7.95 -37.54
N LEU A 44 21.72 8.87 -37.99
CA LEU A 44 23.05 9.07 -37.42
C LEU A 44 22.98 9.49 -35.95
N ASN A 45 22.15 10.49 -35.66
CA ASN A 45 21.90 10.96 -34.30
C ASN A 45 21.30 9.85 -33.42
N GLY A 46 20.32 9.09 -33.93
CA GLY A 46 19.79 7.93 -33.20
C GLY A 46 20.85 6.87 -32.89
N TRP A 47 21.79 6.61 -33.81
CA TRP A 47 22.89 5.68 -33.58
C TRP A 47 23.90 6.21 -32.55
N ASN A 48 24.26 7.49 -32.63
CA ASN A 48 25.15 8.13 -31.67
C ASN A 48 24.52 8.17 -30.28
N GLY A 49 23.24 8.53 -30.17
CA GLY A 49 22.48 8.51 -28.92
C GLY A 49 22.40 7.12 -28.30
N LYS A 50 22.12 6.08 -29.10
CA LYS A 50 22.17 4.68 -28.67
C LYS A 50 23.57 4.30 -28.14
N THR A 51 24.62 4.73 -28.81
CA THR A 51 26.01 4.43 -28.39
C THR A 51 26.34 5.09 -27.06
N ALA A 52 26.00 6.38 -26.90
CA ALA A 52 26.21 7.13 -25.68
C ALA A 52 25.40 6.55 -24.49
N ILE A 53 24.11 6.26 -24.66
CA ILE A 53 23.30 5.69 -23.57
C ILE A 53 23.76 4.26 -23.20
N SER A 54 24.29 3.49 -24.15
CA SER A 54 24.90 2.19 -23.86
C SER A 54 26.19 2.33 -23.05
N ALA A 55 26.99 3.37 -23.33
CA ALA A 55 28.18 3.70 -22.55
C ALA A 55 27.81 4.16 -21.13
N ALA A 56 26.77 4.98 -20.98
CA ALA A 56 26.22 5.36 -19.69
C ALA A 56 25.77 4.12 -18.89
N ALA A 57 25.02 3.21 -19.52
CA ALA A 57 24.58 1.97 -18.87
C ALA A 57 25.76 1.08 -18.42
N ALA A 58 26.82 0.99 -19.22
CA ALA A 58 28.04 0.27 -18.82
C ALA A 58 28.74 0.93 -17.62
N ALA A 59 28.81 2.26 -17.60
CA ALA A 59 29.44 3.03 -16.52
C ALA A 59 28.72 2.90 -15.16
N ILE A 60 27.41 2.60 -15.15
CA ILE A 60 26.66 2.28 -13.92
C ILE A 60 27.27 1.07 -13.20
N SER A 61 27.67 0.04 -13.95
CA SER A 61 28.22 -1.20 -13.36
C SER A 61 29.57 -0.99 -12.66
N THR A 62 30.31 0.03 -13.10
CA THR A 62 31.60 0.44 -12.50
C THR A 62 31.45 1.61 -11.53
N GLN A 63 30.21 2.02 -11.22
CA GLN A 63 29.90 3.17 -10.34
C GLN A 63 30.57 4.48 -10.78
N ASN A 64 30.85 4.65 -12.08
CA ASN A 64 31.46 5.87 -12.61
C ASN A 64 30.36 6.89 -12.94
N TRP A 65 29.81 7.54 -11.90
CA TRP A 65 28.64 8.42 -12.03
C TRP A 65 28.91 9.68 -12.86
N GLU A 66 30.15 10.15 -12.92
CA GLU A 66 30.56 11.26 -13.78
C GLU A 66 30.38 10.87 -15.25
N LEU A 67 30.90 9.70 -15.65
CA LEU A 67 30.74 9.18 -17.00
C LEU A 67 29.28 8.84 -17.32
N VAL A 68 28.50 8.35 -16.36
CA VAL A 68 27.04 8.16 -16.52
C VAL A 68 26.37 9.49 -16.86
N SER A 69 26.68 10.55 -16.12
CA SER A 69 26.13 11.89 -16.34
C SER A 69 26.51 12.44 -17.70
N GLU A 70 27.79 12.38 -18.08
CA GLU A 70 28.30 12.86 -19.36
C GLU A 70 27.66 12.12 -20.54
N GLN A 71 27.68 10.78 -20.51
CA GLN A 71 27.18 9.97 -21.62
C GLN A 71 25.65 9.99 -21.73
N SER A 72 24.93 10.12 -20.61
CA SER A 72 23.47 10.33 -20.65
C SER A 72 23.10 11.68 -21.24
N GLN A 73 23.82 12.75 -20.88
CA GLN A 73 23.60 14.07 -21.47
C GLN A 73 23.88 14.07 -22.98
N LEU A 74 25.00 13.49 -23.41
CA LEU A 74 25.30 13.35 -24.84
C LEU A 74 24.22 12.55 -25.58
N ALA A 75 23.72 11.47 -24.97
CA ALA A 75 22.63 10.69 -25.55
C ALA A 75 21.37 11.55 -25.73
N ASP A 76 21.03 12.36 -24.73
CA ASP A 76 19.88 13.26 -24.74
C ASP A 76 19.97 14.29 -25.87
N GLU A 77 21.13 14.92 -26.03
CA GLU A 77 21.41 15.87 -27.10
C GLU A 77 21.27 15.22 -28.49
N TYR A 78 21.83 14.01 -28.67
CA TYR A 78 21.70 13.28 -29.93
C TYR A 78 20.25 12.86 -30.21
N PHE A 79 19.51 12.32 -29.24
CA PHE A 79 18.12 11.93 -29.46
C PHE A 79 17.24 13.14 -29.77
N THR A 80 17.42 14.26 -29.06
CA THR A 80 16.73 15.53 -29.33
C THR A 80 17.02 16.02 -30.75
N ALA A 81 18.29 16.07 -31.15
CA ALA A 81 18.66 16.46 -32.51
C ALA A 81 18.05 15.52 -33.55
N GLY A 82 18.02 14.21 -33.28
CA GLY A 82 17.38 13.23 -34.16
C GLY A 82 15.88 13.46 -34.31
N ILE A 83 15.18 13.79 -33.22
CA ILE A 83 13.74 14.12 -33.23
C ILE A 83 13.49 15.39 -34.03
N ASP A 84 14.31 16.43 -33.89
CA ASP A 84 14.20 17.68 -34.65
C ASP A 84 14.39 17.45 -36.17
N ASN A 85 15.34 16.57 -36.54
CA ASN A 85 15.52 16.14 -37.93
C ASN A 85 14.26 15.42 -38.47
N LEU A 86 13.66 14.51 -37.69
CA LEU A 86 12.43 13.84 -38.09
C LEU A 86 11.24 14.80 -38.19
N ALA A 87 11.13 15.77 -37.28
CA ALA A 87 10.06 16.77 -37.31
C ALA A 87 10.08 17.60 -38.61
N ARG A 88 11.27 18.06 -39.05
CA ARG A 88 11.44 18.74 -40.35
C ARG A 88 10.97 17.87 -41.52
N THR A 89 11.22 16.57 -41.46
CA THR A 89 10.78 15.59 -42.47
C THR A 89 9.25 15.41 -42.44
N GLN A 90 8.64 15.36 -41.25
CA GLN A 90 7.19 15.18 -41.06
C GLN A 90 6.39 16.38 -41.59
N ASP A 91 6.92 17.59 -41.45
CA ASP A 91 6.25 18.83 -41.88
C ASP A 91 6.34 19.07 -43.40
N ALA A 92 7.17 18.31 -44.12
CA ALA A 92 7.25 18.38 -45.56
C ALA A 92 5.90 17.98 -46.20
N ARG A 93 5.30 18.89 -46.98
CA ARG A 93 3.94 18.76 -47.56
C ARG A 93 3.70 17.42 -48.29
N PHE A 94 4.70 16.87 -48.96
CA PHE A 94 4.57 15.63 -49.72
C PHE A 94 4.60 14.37 -48.83
N ILE A 95 5.31 14.41 -47.69
CA ILE A 95 5.39 13.32 -46.71
C ILE A 95 4.11 13.26 -45.88
N LYS A 96 3.60 14.43 -45.46
CA LYS A 96 2.38 14.55 -44.66
C LYS A 96 1.15 13.88 -45.30
N ASN A 97 1.12 13.80 -46.64
CA ASN A 97 0.00 13.28 -47.42
C ASN A 97 0.14 11.79 -47.78
N ILE A 98 1.28 11.15 -47.52
CA ILE A 98 1.50 9.72 -47.82
C ILE A 98 1.46 8.93 -46.51
N GLY A 99 0.31 8.31 -46.22
CA GLY A 99 0.04 7.65 -44.94
C GLY A 99 1.07 6.57 -44.55
N LEU A 100 1.54 5.78 -45.50
CA LEU A 100 2.56 4.75 -45.25
C LEU A 100 3.89 5.36 -44.78
N ILE A 101 4.44 6.34 -45.52
CA ILE A 101 5.72 6.98 -45.19
C ILE A 101 5.62 7.72 -43.86
N LYS A 102 4.53 8.46 -43.64
CA LYS A 102 4.26 9.16 -42.38
C LYS A 102 4.28 8.21 -41.18
N THR A 103 3.65 7.04 -41.32
CA THR A 103 3.61 6.03 -40.24
C THR A 103 5.02 5.54 -39.89
N GLN A 104 5.85 5.26 -40.90
CA GLN A 104 7.23 4.82 -40.67
C GLN A 104 8.11 5.88 -39.99
N ILE A 105 7.93 7.16 -40.35
CA ILE A 105 8.66 8.26 -39.71
C ILE A 105 8.19 8.48 -38.27
N ASN A 106 6.89 8.30 -38.01
CA ASN A 106 6.36 8.36 -36.64
C ASN A 106 6.93 7.24 -35.77
N ASP A 107 7.03 6.01 -36.28
CA ASP A 107 7.62 4.89 -35.55
C ASP A 107 9.08 5.18 -35.14
N LEU A 108 9.86 5.80 -36.03
CA LEU A 108 11.21 6.28 -35.70
C LEU A 108 11.19 7.38 -34.64
N ALA A 109 10.28 8.35 -34.76
CA ALA A 109 10.16 9.44 -33.80
C ALA A 109 9.79 8.93 -32.41
N TYR A 110 8.89 7.95 -32.30
CA TYR A 110 8.56 7.29 -31.04
C TYR A 110 9.77 6.58 -30.44
N LEU A 111 10.57 5.89 -31.26
CA LEU A 111 11.78 5.21 -30.77
C LEU A 111 12.85 6.21 -30.30
N LEU A 112 13.10 7.29 -31.03
CA LEU A 112 14.04 8.33 -30.59
C LEU A 112 13.55 9.04 -29.33
N LYS A 113 12.23 9.29 -29.22
CA LYS A 113 11.63 9.89 -28.02
C LYS A 113 11.81 9.01 -26.78
N VAL A 114 11.74 7.69 -26.93
CA VAL A 114 12.07 6.75 -25.84
C VAL A 114 13.53 6.91 -25.42
N GLY A 115 14.45 7.02 -26.38
CA GLY A 115 15.86 7.29 -26.13
C GLY A 115 16.07 8.57 -25.31
N GLU A 116 15.50 9.69 -25.78
CA GLU A 116 15.54 11.00 -25.12
C GLU A 116 15.01 10.94 -23.68
N ILE A 117 13.82 10.36 -23.48
CA ILE A 117 13.20 10.28 -22.15
C ILE A 117 14.09 9.50 -21.18
N LEU A 118 14.69 8.38 -21.62
CA LEU A 118 15.57 7.57 -20.80
C LEU A 118 16.90 8.26 -20.50
N SER A 119 17.51 8.92 -21.50
CA SER A 119 18.74 9.68 -21.31
C SER A 119 18.54 10.85 -20.36
N SER A 120 17.51 11.67 -20.58
CA SER A 120 17.16 12.80 -19.72
C SER A 120 16.91 12.34 -18.27
N SER A 121 16.15 11.26 -18.08
CA SER A 121 15.92 10.68 -16.74
C SER A 121 17.23 10.27 -16.05
N LEU A 122 18.15 9.65 -16.80
CA LEU A 122 19.43 9.22 -16.26
C LEU A 122 20.33 10.41 -15.90
N THR A 123 20.33 11.47 -16.71
CA THR A 123 21.08 12.72 -16.45
C THR A 123 20.62 13.41 -15.17
N HIS A 124 19.32 13.39 -14.86
CA HIS A 124 18.81 13.97 -13.61
C HIS A 124 19.07 13.10 -12.39
N LEU A 125 19.10 11.77 -12.54
CA LEU A 125 19.34 10.84 -11.43
C LEU A 125 20.81 10.63 -11.09
N SER A 126 21.71 10.70 -12.08
CA SER A 126 23.14 10.41 -11.87
C SER A 126 23.78 11.27 -10.78
N PRO A 127 23.52 12.60 -10.66
CA PRO A 127 24.11 13.40 -9.59
C PRO A 127 23.59 13.02 -8.20
N ILE A 128 22.32 12.62 -8.10
CA ILE A 128 21.70 12.18 -6.83
C ILE A 128 22.36 10.89 -6.38
N ILE A 129 22.49 9.92 -7.29
CA ILE A 129 23.12 8.63 -6.98
C ILE A 129 24.61 8.83 -6.65
N ALA A 130 25.32 9.70 -7.38
CA ALA A 130 26.71 10.04 -7.10
C ALA A 130 26.89 10.58 -5.68
N LYS A 131 26.01 11.49 -5.24
CA LYS A 131 26.05 12.04 -3.88
C LYS A 131 25.79 10.95 -2.84
N LEU A 132 24.79 10.09 -3.04
CA LEU A 132 24.50 8.97 -2.14
C LEU A 132 25.68 7.99 -2.02
N ASP A 133 26.32 7.66 -3.15
CA ASP A 133 27.48 6.76 -3.19
C ASP A 133 28.70 7.38 -2.50
N ASN A 134 28.94 8.68 -2.70
CA ASN A 134 30.00 9.43 -2.01
C ASN A 134 29.81 9.45 -0.50
N VAL A 135 28.59 9.70 -0.02
CA VAL A 135 28.28 9.67 1.42
C VAL A 135 28.58 8.28 1.99
N ARG A 136 28.15 7.21 1.30
CA ARG A 136 28.42 5.83 1.72
C ARG A 136 29.91 5.50 1.73
N ALA A 137 30.65 5.84 0.67
CA ALA A 137 32.07 5.54 0.52
C ALA A 137 32.93 6.25 1.57
N SER A 138 32.55 7.48 1.96
CA SER A 138 33.32 8.31 2.90
C SER A 138 33.42 7.73 4.32
N VAL A 139 32.47 6.88 4.73
CA VAL A 139 32.40 6.38 6.12
C VAL A 139 32.91 4.93 6.24
N GLY A 140 33.01 4.17 5.14
CA GLY A 140 33.49 2.78 5.17
C GLY A 140 32.59 1.81 5.95
N VAL A 141 31.33 2.19 6.20
CA VAL A 141 30.37 1.41 6.99
C VAL A 141 29.49 0.55 6.08
N ALA A 142 29.23 -0.69 6.51
CA ALA A 142 28.37 -1.62 5.77
C ALA A 142 26.87 -1.31 5.89
N ASN A 143 26.42 -0.74 7.01
CA ASN A 143 24.99 -0.51 7.32
C ASN A 143 24.67 0.97 7.59
N PHE A 144 23.47 1.40 7.21
CA PHE A 144 22.97 2.75 7.49
C PHE A 144 22.96 3.09 8.98
N ASN A 145 22.66 2.11 9.85
CA ASN A 145 22.54 2.34 11.29
C ASN A 145 23.84 2.81 11.95
N ASP A 146 25.00 2.38 11.45
CA ASP A 146 26.29 2.75 12.02
C ASP A 146 26.86 4.04 11.39
N LEU A 147 26.14 4.67 10.46
CA LEU A 147 26.50 5.98 9.94
C LEU A 147 26.34 7.06 11.03
N PRO A 148 27.26 8.04 11.10
CA PRO A 148 27.07 9.24 11.91
C PRO A 148 25.76 9.95 11.54
N GLU A 149 25.12 10.58 12.52
CA GLU A 149 23.84 11.27 12.32
C GLU A 149 23.91 12.36 11.23
N SER A 150 25.06 13.03 11.08
CA SER A 150 25.29 13.99 10.00
C SER A 150 25.15 13.37 8.61
N ASN A 151 25.71 12.18 8.40
CA ASN A 151 25.66 11.46 7.13
C ASN A 151 24.26 10.88 6.89
N LYS A 152 23.60 10.37 7.93
CA LYS A 152 22.19 9.96 7.85
C LYS A 152 21.31 11.14 7.42
N ARG A 153 21.49 12.30 8.04
CA ARG A 153 20.79 13.54 7.69
C ARG A 153 21.02 13.93 6.23
N GLU A 154 22.26 13.87 5.75
CA GLU A 154 22.60 14.19 4.36
C GLU A 154 21.91 13.24 3.37
N ILE A 155 21.91 11.94 3.64
CA ILE A 155 21.18 10.95 2.82
C ILE A 155 19.68 11.27 2.81
N LEU A 156 19.07 11.51 3.98
CA LEU A 156 17.64 11.81 4.09
C LEU A 156 17.28 13.13 3.41
N GLN A 157 18.15 14.13 3.50
CA GLN A 157 18.02 15.39 2.77
C GLN A 157 18.01 15.17 1.26
N LEU A 158 18.96 14.40 0.74
CA LEU A 158 19.01 14.09 -0.69
C LEU A 158 17.73 13.39 -1.15
N ILE A 159 17.23 12.42 -0.38
CA ILE A 159 15.98 11.71 -0.72
C ILE A 159 14.78 12.68 -0.68
N TYR A 160 14.70 13.53 0.33
CA TYR A 160 13.63 14.52 0.49
C TYR A 160 13.63 15.55 -0.64
N GLU A 161 14.79 16.10 -0.98
CA GLU A 161 14.94 17.10 -2.03
C GLU A 161 14.76 16.52 -3.44
N SER A 162 14.98 15.21 -3.62
CA SER A 162 14.85 14.50 -4.91
C SER A 162 13.42 14.04 -5.22
N GLU A 163 12.43 14.39 -4.39
CA GLU A 163 11.04 13.97 -4.62
C GLU A 163 10.49 14.39 -6.01
N PRO A 164 10.73 15.63 -6.51
CA PRO A 164 10.29 16.03 -7.86
C PRO A 164 10.88 15.15 -8.97
N GLU A 165 12.16 14.81 -8.88
CA GLU A 165 12.87 13.95 -9.84
C GLU A 165 12.33 12.52 -9.79
N LEU A 166 12.03 12.00 -8.59
CA LEU A 166 11.41 10.68 -8.42
C LEU A 166 9.98 10.64 -9.00
N ASN A 167 9.23 11.75 -8.90
CA ASN A 167 7.92 11.89 -9.54
C ASN A 167 8.04 11.93 -11.07
N GLY A 168 8.99 12.71 -11.58
CA GLY A 168 9.28 12.81 -13.01
C GLY A 168 9.68 11.46 -13.61
N LEU A 169 10.45 10.65 -12.88
CA LEU A 169 10.90 9.33 -13.35
C LEU A 169 9.74 8.38 -13.65
N GLN A 170 8.74 8.29 -12.77
CA GLN A 170 7.57 7.45 -13.02
C GLN A 170 6.81 7.90 -14.28
N ALA A 171 6.56 9.20 -14.40
CA ALA A 171 5.89 9.76 -15.58
C ALA A 171 6.68 9.52 -16.87
N ASN A 172 8.00 9.63 -16.81
CA ASN A 172 8.91 9.35 -17.92
C ASN A 172 8.87 7.88 -18.34
N LEU A 173 8.89 6.93 -17.38
CA LEU A 173 8.74 5.51 -17.67
C LEU A 173 7.40 5.21 -18.35
N ASP A 174 6.31 5.76 -17.83
CA ASP A 174 4.97 5.58 -18.41
C ASP A 174 4.87 6.17 -19.82
N LEU A 175 5.43 7.36 -20.04
CA LEU A 175 5.46 8.01 -21.34
C LEU A 175 6.32 7.24 -22.35
N ALA A 176 7.46 6.70 -21.94
CA ALA A 176 8.30 5.89 -22.81
C ALA A 176 7.60 4.57 -23.18
N ILE A 177 6.94 3.89 -22.24
CA ILE A 177 6.11 2.71 -22.52
C ILE A 177 4.99 3.05 -23.52
N LEU A 178 4.31 4.20 -23.34
CA LEU A 178 3.27 4.67 -24.26
C LEU A 178 3.81 4.92 -25.67
N ASN A 179 5.03 5.44 -25.81
CA ASN A 179 5.67 5.61 -27.12
C ASN A 179 6.03 4.27 -27.76
N LEU A 180 6.55 3.31 -26.98
CA LEU A 180 6.81 1.95 -27.47
C LEU A 180 5.53 1.21 -27.90
N ASP A 181 4.40 1.46 -27.24
CA ASP A 181 3.09 0.91 -27.60
C ASP A 181 2.58 1.43 -28.97
N LYS A 182 3.03 2.61 -29.42
CA LYS A 182 2.64 3.19 -30.72
C LYS A 182 3.44 2.64 -31.90
N ILE A 183 4.56 1.96 -31.68
CA ILE A 183 5.43 1.44 -32.74
C ILE A 183 4.78 0.22 -33.41
N HIS A 184 4.65 0.27 -34.74
CA HIS A 184 4.03 -0.81 -35.50
C HIS A 184 4.97 -2.01 -35.70
N LYS A 185 4.41 -3.22 -35.65
CA LYS A 185 5.15 -4.48 -35.91
C LYS A 185 5.63 -4.60 -37.35
N LEU A 186 4.78 -4.18 -38.30
CA LEU A 186 5.07 -4.21 -39.72
C LEU A 186 5.48 -2.81 -40.17
N GLY A 187 6.75 -2.63 -40.53
CA GLY A 187 7.32 -1.33 -40.89
C GLY A 187 8.84 -1.40 -41.02
N ILE A 188 9.53 -0.27 -41.17
CA ILE A 188 10.98 -0.15 -41.32
C ILE A 188 11.74 -0.64 -40.08
N LEU A 189 11.07 -0.66 -38.92
CA LEU A 189 11.61 -1.19 -37.66
C LEU A 189 11.37 -2.70 -37.48
N TRP A 190 10.77 -3.41 -38.45
CA TRP A 190 10.49 -4.85 -38.34
C TRP A 190 11.72 -5.69 -37.93
N PRO A 191 12.97 -5.43 -38.40
CA PRO A 191 14.12 -6.24 -38.01
C PRO A 191 14.51 -6.07 -36.53
N ALA A 192 14.13 -4.94 -35.93
CA ALA A 192 14.41 -4.60 -34.54
C ALA A 192 13.21 -4.79 -33.62
N TYR A 193 12.03 -5.13 -34.14
CA TYR A 193 10.78 -5.16 -33.37
C TYR A 193 10.83 -6.11 -32.17
N GLU A 194 11.44 -7.28 -32.31
CA GLU A 194 11.63 -8.21 -31.19
C GLU A 194 12.45 -7.58 -30.04
N ARG A 195 13.49 -6.81 -30.37
CA ARG A 195 14.29 -6.09 -29.36
C ARG A 195 13.50 -4.95 -28.71
N ILE A 196 12.74 -4.19 -29.52
CA ILE A 196 11.85 -3.13 -29.03
C ILE A 196 10.80 -3.73 -28.06
N SER A 197 10.24 -4.89 -28.40
CA SER A 197 9.29 -5.61 -27.56
C SER A 197 9.93 -6.11 -26.26
N SER A 198 11.19 -6.56 -26.29
CA SER A 198 11.93 -6.93 -25.06
C SER A 198 12.10 -5.73 -24.14
N ILE A 199 12.62 -4.61 -24.67
CA ILE A 199 12.83 -3.36 -23.93
C ILE A 199 11.51 -2.88 -23.32
N LYS A 200 10.42 -2.90 -24.10
CA LYS A 200 9.09 -2.57 -23.61
C LYS A 200 8.66 -3.42 -22.41
N ASN A 201 8.88 -4.73 -22.47
CA ASN A 201 8.51 -5.62 -21.36
C ASN A 201 9.38 -5.38 -20.12
N GLU A 202 10.68 -5.17 -20.29
CA GLU A 202 11.60 -4.80 -19.21
C GLU A 202 11.20 -3.46 -18.57
N MET A 203 10.89 -2.45 -19.38
CA MET A 203 10.41 -1.15 -18.88
C MET A 203 9.10 -1.26 -18.12
N LYS A 204 8.15 -2.10 -18.58
CA LYS A 204 6.92 -2.37 -17.83
C LYS A 204 7.22 -2.99 -16.46
N GLN A 205 8.18 -3.92 -16.37
CA GLN A 205 8.59 -4.50 -15.10
C GLN A 205 9.24 -3.46 -14.18
N ILE A 206 10.14 -2.62 -14.71
CA ILE A 206 10.79 -1.53 -13.96
C ILE A 206 9.75 -0.52 -13.46
N ALA A 207 8.81 -0.11 -14.31
CA ALA A 207 7.73 0.81 -13.92
C ALA A 207 6.86 0.22 -12.80
N VAL A 208 6.53 -1.07 -12.87
CA VAL A 208 5.78 -1.76 -11.79
C VAL A 208 6.59 -1.79 -10.48
N LEU A 209 7.89 -2.09 -10.55
CA LEU A 209 8.75 -2.10 -9.36
C LEU A 209 8.93 -0.69 -8.78
N PHE A 210 9.15 0.31 -9.62
CA PHE A 210 9.33 1.69 -9.19
C PHE A 210 8.04 2.25 -8.58
N ASN A 211 6.88 1.97 -9.16
CA ASN A 211 5.59 2.35 -8.59
C ASN A 211 5.36 1.75 -7.19
N LYS A 212 5.89 0.55 -6.92
CA LYS A 212 5.85 -0.05 -5.57
C LYS A 212 6.83 0.58 -4.60
N PHE A 213 8.03 0.94 -5.06
CA PHE A 213 9.13 1.40 -4.20
C PHE A 213 9.15 2.92 -3.97
N SER A 214 8.77 3.71 -4.97
CA SER A 214 8.73 5.18 -4.92
C SER A 214 7.93 5.72 -3.73
N PRO A 215 6.74 5.17 -3.39
CA PRO A 215 6.02 5.57 -2.18
C PRO A 215 6.85 5.42 -0.89
N LEU A 216 7.59 4.32 -0.76
CA LEU A 216 8.42 4.05 0.43
C LEU A 216 9.58 5.06 0.54
N LEU A 217 10.23 5.39 -0.58
CA LEU A 217 11.29 6.41 -0.61
C LEU A 217 10.77 7.77 -0.16
N LYS A 218 9.58 8.17 -0.62
CA LYS A 218 8.95 9.44 -0.24
C LYS A 218 8.56 9.49 1.22
N MET A 219 8.16 8.34 1.78
CA MET A 219 7.82 8.25 3.20
C MET A 219 9.05 8.19 4.10
N LEU A 220 10.19 7.73 3.60
CA LEU A 220 11.38 7.47 4.41
C LEU A 220 11.84 8.69 5.22
N PRO A 221 11.96 9.92 4.68
CA PRO A 221 12.31 11.10 5.47
C PRO A 221 11.35 11.34 6.65
N ALA A 222 10.04 11.26 6.41
CA ALA A 222 9.04 11.43 7.45
C ALA A 222 9.08 10.31 8.49
N LEU A 223 9.29 9.06 8.06
CA LEU A 223 9.43 7.91 8.95
C LEU A 223 10.73 7.91 9.76
N THR A 224 11.69 8.76 9.43
CA THR A 224 13.01 8.81 10.08
C THR A 224 13.32 10.18 10.71
N GLY A 225 12.36 11.10 10.71
CA GLY A 225 12.51 12.41 11.35
C GLY A 225 13.35 13.40 10.57
N TYR A 226 13.03 13.59 9.29
CA TYR A 226 13.60 14.64 8.44
C TYR A 226 12.52 15.40 7.65
N PRO A 227 12.59 16.73 7.51
CA PRO A 227 13.58 17.64 8.12
C PRO A 227 13.32 17.87 9.62
N ASP A 228 12.08 17.68 10.06
CA ASP A 228 11.64 17.87 11.45
C ASP A 228 11.68 16.59 12.26
N THR A 229 11.71 16.71 13.59
CA THR A 229 11.54 15.55 14.47
C THR A 229 10.19 14.93 14.20
N SER A 230 10.16 13.60 14.06
CA SER A 230 8.91 12.87 13.88
C SER A 230 8.52 12.18 15.16
N HIS A 231 7.33 12.54 15.64
CA HIS A 231 6.72 12.02 16.86
C HIS A 231 5.71 10.94 16.49
N PHE A 232 5.84 9.75 17.05
CA PHE A 232 4.93 8.63 16.78
C PHE A 232 4.22 8.20 18.06
N LEU A 233 2.91 8.00 17.96
CA LEU A 233 2.13 7.30 18.99
C LEU A 233 2.01 5.83 18.57
N LEU A 234 2.67 4.95 19.30
CA LEU A 234 2.64 3.51 19.10
C LEU A 234 1.51 2.90 19.94
N ILE A 235 0.69 2.04 19.33
CA ILE A 235 -0.46 1.41 19.96
C ILE A 235 -0.21 -0.10 19.94
N LEU A 236 0.09 -0.66 21.11
CA LEU A 236 0.41 -2.07 21.27
C LEU A 236 -0.88 -2.81 21.66
N GLN A 237 -1.51 -3.43 20.67
CA GLN A 237 -2.82 -4.05 20.81
C GLN A 237 -2.69 -5.49 21.26
N ASN A 238 -3.51 -5.95 22.21
CA ASN A 238 -3.59 -7.36 22.56
C ASN A 238 -4.74 -8.04 21.80
N ASN A 239 -4.41 -8.81 20.77
CA ASN A 239 -5.42 -9.49 19.94
C ASN A 239 -5.99 -10.76 20.59
N ASP A 240 -5.50 -11.20 21.76
CA ASP A 240 -6.19 -12.21 22.55
C ASP A 240 -7.41 -11.63 23.31
N GLU A 241 -7.52 -10.31 23.39
CA GLU A 241 -8.71 -9.58 23.82
C GLU A 241 -9.15 -8.63 22.69
N LEU A 242 -9.85 -9.19 21.71
CA LEU A 242 -10.06 -8.55 20.43
C LEU A 242 -10.89 -7.26 20.55
N ARG A 243 -10.42 -6.23 19.84
CA ARG A 243 -11.16 -5.00 19.57
C ARG A 243 -11.24 -4.80 18.05
N PRO A 244 -12.15 -3.96 17.57
CA PRO A 244 -12.49 -3.83 16.16
C PRO A 244 -11.29 -3.62 15.22
N SER A 245 -10.31 -2.80 15.64
CA SER A 245 -9.11 -2.52 14.83
C SER A 245 -7.87 -3.33 15.19
N GLY A 246 -7.98 -4.40 15.99
CA GLY A 246 -6.85 -5.31 16.23
C GLY A 246 -6.80 -5.96 17.61
N GLY A 247 -7.13 -5.23 18.66
CA GLY A 247 -7.00 -5.74 20.03
C GLY A 247 -7.11 -4.66 21.10
N PHE A 248 -7.23 -5.08 22.35
CA PHE A 248 -7.29 -4.19 23.51
C PHE A 248 -6.01 -3.35 23.62
N ILE A 249 -6.14 -2.04 23.84
CA ILE A 249 -4.98 -1.14 23.95
C ILE A 249 -4.49 -1.16 25.39
N GLY A 250 -3.73 -2.19 25.74
CA GLY A 250 -3.15 -2.31 27.08
C GLY A 250 -1.90 -1.45 27.28
N VAL A 251 -1.19 -1.14 26.19
CA VAL A 251 0.07 -0.39 26.21
C VAL A 251 0.08 0.58 25.04
N TYR A 252 0.60 1.78 25.29
CA TYR A 252 0.98 2.72 24.24
C TYR A 252 2.46 3.07 24.39
N GLY A 253 3.07 3.55 23.31
CA GLY A 253 4.45 4.02 23.30
C GLY A 253 4.60 5.35 22.60
N LEU A 254 5.66 6.06 22.96
CA LEU A 254 6.10 7.27 22.31
C LEU A 254 7.45 7.00 21.66
N LEU A 255 7.56 7.33 20.38
CA LEU A 255 8.79 7.18 19.61
C LEU A 255 9.11 8.51 18.92
N ASP A 256 10.27 9.05 19.23
CA ASP A 256 10.81 10.23 18.58
C ASP A 256 12.00 9.87 17.70
N LEU A 257 11.88 10.20 16.41
CA LEU A 257 12.94 10.01 15.43
C LEU A 257 13.43 11.37 14.93
N LYS A 258 14.75 11.49 14.78
CA LYS A 258 15.38 12.65 14.16
C LYS A 258 16.60 12.22 13.37
N ASN A 259 16.66 12.62 12.10
CA ASN A 259 17.78 12.36 11.19
C ASN A 259 18.18 10.87 11.12
N GLY A 260 17.21 9.94 11.16
CA GLY A 260 17.48 8.50 11.12
C GLY A 260 17.99 7.91 12.44
N SER A 261 17.86 8.65 13.55
CA SER A 261 18.24 8.19 14.89
C SER A 261 17.05 8.23 15.83
N ILE A 262 16.93 7.20 16.68
CA ILE A 262 15.97 7.15 17.78
C ILE A 262 16.46 8.10 18.88
N LYS A 263 15.62 9.09 19.22
CA LYS A 263 15.88 10.06 20.29
C LYS A 263 15.18 9.66 21.58
N GLU A 264 13.97 9.15 21.46
CA GLU A 264 13.20 8.62 22.57
C GLU A 264 12.41 7.40 22.10
N LEU A 265 12.34 6.37 22.95
CA LEU A 265 11.43 5.25 22.81
C LEU A 265 11.02 4.79 24.21
N SER A 266 9.76 4.98 24.55
CA SER A 266 9.20 4.62 25.84
C SER A 266 7.82 4.00 25.67
N THR A 267 7.42 3.12 26.58
CA THR A 267 6.06 2.59 26.65
C THR A 267 5.49 2.69 28.05
N SER A 268 4.17 2.82 28.11
CA SER A 268 3.39 3.03 29.33
C SER A 268 2.11 2.20 29.29
N ASP A 269 1.65 1.76 30.46
CA ASP A 269 0.33 1.16 30.60
C ASP A 269 -0.74 2.23 30.30
N SER A 270 -1.72 1.89 29.46
CA SER A 270 -2.91 2.73 29.22
C SER A 270 -3.58 3.23 30.51
N TYR A 271 -3.59 2.40 31.57
CA TYR A 271 -4.19 2.78 32.85
C TYR A 271 -3.47 3.94 33.56
N HIS A 272 -2.22 4.25 33.19
CA HIS A 272 -1.49 5.41 33.70
C HIS A 272 -2.10 6.74 33.23
N LEU A 273 -2.85 6.74 32.12
CA LEU A 273 -3.65 7.87 31.66
C LEU A 273 -5.09 7.76 32.15
N ASP A 274 -5.70 6.59 31.96
CA ASP A 274 -7.13 6.39 32.22
C ASP A 274 -7.52 6.62 33.69
N ALA A 275 -6.74 6.10 34.64
CA ALA A 275 -7.11 6.14 36.05
C ALA A 275 -7.06 7.59 36.61
N PRO A 276 -6.00 8.38 36.38
CA PRO A 276 -6.01 9.80 36.73
C PRO A 276 -7.08 10.61 36.00
N ALA A 277 -7.34 10.33 34.71
CA ALA A 277 -8.40 11.02 33.95
C ALA A 277 -9.81 10.68 34.46
N SER A 278 -10.02 9.48 35.00
CA SER A 278 -11.33 9.03 35.49
C SER A 278 -11.88 9.88 36.63
N ILE A 279 -11.00 10.35 37.53
CA ILE A 279 -11.32 11.18 38.69
C ILE A 279 -11.29 12.68 38.38
N ASN A 280 -10.94 13.06 37.15
CA ASN A 280 -10.89 14.44 36.71
C ASN A 280 -12.18 14.81 35.97
N ASP A 281 -12.86 15.87 36.42
CA ASP A 281 -14.11 16.32 35.82
C ASP A 281 -13.91 16.96 34.43
N ASN A 282 -12.69 17.36 34.08
CA ASN A 282 -12.36 17.89 32.75
C ASN A 282 -12.29 16.80 31.67
N TRP A 283 -12.29 15.52 32.04
CA TRP A 283 -12.41 14.40 31.11
C TRP A 283 -13.79 13.77 31.24
N ASN A 284 -14.63 13.91 30.20
CA ASN A 284 -15.97 13.33 30.17
C ASN A 284 -16.41 13.01 28.73
N LEU A 285 -15.57 12.26 28.01
CA LEU A 285 -15.93 11.82 26.67
C LEU A 285 -16.91 10.64 26.75
N GLU A 286 -18.00 10.72 26.00
CA GLU A 286 -19.03 9.69 25.95
C GLU A 286 -18.54 8.46 25.16
N PRO A 287 -18.50 7.25 25.74
CA PRO A 287 -18.14 6.03 25.02
C PRO A 287 -19.29 5.49 24.16
N PRO A 288 -18.99 4.66 23.14
CA PRO A 288 -19.98 3.87 22.42
C PRO A 288 -20.96 3.16 23.36
N VAL A 289 -22.24 3.14 22.99
CA VAL A 289 -23.32 2.61 23.83
C VAL A 289 -23.10 1.14 24.20
N GLU A 290 -22.46 0.37 23.33
CA GLU A 290 -22.11 -1.03 23.58
C GLU A 290 -21.06 -1.18 24.69
N LEU A 291 -20.04 -0.31 24.71
CA LEU A 291 -19.05 -0.31 25.80
C LEU A 291 -19.71 0.04 27.14
N LYS A 292 -20.64 1.00 27.15
CA LYS A 292 -21.43 1.30 28.35
C LYS A 292 -22.23 0.10 28.82
N LYS A 293 -22.98 -0.50 27.90
CA LYS A 293 -23.94 -1.57 28.17
C LYS A 293 -23.25 -2.85 28.65
N TYR A 294 -22.11 -3.21 28.05
CA TYR A 294 -21.51 -4.53 28.25
C TYR A 294 -20.28 -4.53 29.18
N LEU A 295 -19.57 -3.40 29.29
CA LEU A 295 -18.39 -3.25 30.14
C LEU A 295 -18.57 -2.26 31.31
N ASP A 296 -19.73 -1.61 31.44
CA ASP A 296 -19.99 -0.54 32.42
C ASP A 296 -18.98 0.62 32.34
N VAL A 297 -18.49 0.91 31.14
CA VAL A 297 -17.52 1.99 30.89
C VAL A 297 -18.27 3.33 30.90
N LYS A 298 -18.03 4.16 31.92
CA LYS A 298 -18.76 5.43 32.12
C LYS A 298 -18.28 6.57 31.23
N LYS A 299 -16.96 6.68 31.03
CA LYS A 299 -16.27 7.64 30.17
C LYS A 299 -15.43 6.86 29.17
N TRP A 300 -15.18 7.41 27.98
CA TRP A 300 -14.35 6.76 26.97
C TRP A 300 -12.88 7.03 27.25
N TYR A 301 -12.08 5.98 27.32
CA TYR A 301 -10.66 6.04 27.66
C TYR A 301 -9.80 5.41 26.57
N LEU A 302 -8.48 5.63 26.62
CA LEU A 302 -7.55 5.20 25.58
C LEU A 302 -7.62 3.70 25.30
N ARG A 303 -7.76 2.89 26.36
CA ARG A 303 -7.77 1.43 26.29
C ARG A 303 -8.81 0.81 25.35
N ASP A 304 -9.91 1.54 25.09
CA ASP A 304 -11.02 1.13 24.20
C ASP A 304 -11.28 2.15 23.07
N ALA A 305 -10.32 3.02 22.77
CA ALA A 305 -10.47 4.09 21.78
C ALA A 305 -10.64 3.56 20.34
N ASN A 306 -10.20 2.32 20.07
CA ASN A 306 -10.21 1.69 18.75
C ASN A 306 -11.52 0.96 18.38
N TRP A 307 -12.67 1.61 18.62
CA TRP A 307 -13.98 1.01 18.41
C TRP A 307 -14.40 0.87 16.94
N SER A 308 -13.79 1.64 16.04
CA SER A 308 -14.02 1.49 14.60
C SER A 308 -13.12 0.39 14.02
N PRO A 309 -13.61 -0.49 13.14
CA PRO A 309 -12.74 -1.39 12.39
C PRO A 309 -11.91 -0.67 11.31
N ASP A 310 -12.26 0.59 11.01
CA ASP A 310 -11.47 1.46 10.14
C ASP A 310 -10.33 2.07 10.94
N TRP A 311 -9.09 1.65 10.66
CA TRP A 311 -7.92 2.12 11.40
C TRP A 311 -7.74 3.65 11.35
N PRO A 312 -7.91 4.36 10.21
CA PRO A 312 -7.81 5.82 10.19
C PRO A 312 -8.79 6.49 11.17
N SER A 313 -10.05 6.04 11.20
CA SER A 313 -11.05 6.52 12.17
C SER A 313 -10.65 6.22 13.62
N SER A 314 -10.16 5.00 13.88
CA SER A 314 -9.71 4.59 15.22
C SER A 314 -8.45 5.34 15.67
N ALA A 315 -7.49 5.59 14.78
CA ALA A 315 -6.27 6.34 15.05
C ALA A 315 -6.58 7.80 15.40
N GLN A 316 -7.47 8.45 14.65
CA GLN A 316 -7.95 9.80 14.98
C GLN A 316 -8.63 9.84 16.37
N GLN A 317 -9.46 8.84 16.68
CA GLN A 317 -10.12 8.74 17.97
C GLN A 317 -9.14 8.48 19.12
N ILE A 318 -8.12 7.64 18.88
CA ILE A 318 -7.00 7.38 19.80
C ILE A 318 -6.25 8.68 20.09
N GLU A 319 -5.84 9.44 19.08
CA GLU A 319 -5.12 10.70 19.29
C GLU A 319 -5.98 11.73 20.03
N LYS A 320 -7.27 11.84 19.68
CA LYS A 320 -8.20 12.71 20.39
C LYS A 320 -8.29 12.35 21.87
N ILE A 321 -8.42 11.06 22.20
CA ILE A 321 -8.51 10.59 23.59
C ILE A 321 -7.18 10.80 24.31
N TYR A 322 -6.07 10.36 23.72
CA TYR A 322 -4.74 10.50 24.28
C TYR A 322 -4.40 11.95 24.65
N ARG A 323 -4.69 12.89 23.74
CA ARG A 323 -4.50 14.33 23.98
C ARG A 323 -5.40 14.84 25.09
N GLY A 324 -6.66 14.43 25.08
CA GLY A 324 -7.65 14.89 26.05
C GLY A 324 -7.37 14.40 27.48
N GLU A 325 -6.98 13.13 27.64
CA GLU A 325 -6.57 12.58 28.93
C GLU A 325 -5.32 13.27 29.44
N ASN A 326 -4.29 13.45 28.61
CA ASN A 326 -3.09 14.19 29.00
C ASN A 326 -3.39 15.65 29.39
N LEU A 327 -4.24 16.34 28.62
CA LEU A 327 -4.64 17.72 28.92
C LEU A 327 -5.38 17.80 30.26
N ALA A 328 -6.24 16.83 30.58
CA ALA A 328 -6.90 16.76 31.88
C ALA A 328 -5.89 16.69 33.04
N LEU A 329 -4.72 16.08 32.82
CA LEU A 329 -3.63 15.99 33.78
C LEU A 329 -2.68 17.21 33.76
N GLY A 330 -2.93 18.20 32.91
CA GLY A 330 -2.06 19.37 32.74
C GLY A 330 -0.83 19.13 31.87
N ASN A 331 -0.76 17.99 31.17
CA ASN A 331 0.33 17.66 30.27
C ASN A 331 0.07 18.25 28.86
N SER A 332 1.13 18.67 28.18
CA SER A 332 1.09 19.03 26.77
C SER A 332 1.50 17.83 25.91
N VAL A 333 0.90 17.72 24.71
CA VAL A 333 1.19 16.63 23.76
C VAL A 333 1.58 17.23 22.41
N PRO A 334 2.77 16.92 21.86
CA PRO A 334 3.18 17.41 20.54
C PRO A 334 2.27 16.84 19.43
N PRO A 335 2.20 17.47 18.24
CA PRO A 335 1.55 16.85 17.07
C PRO A 335 2.24 15.54 16.70
N PHE A 336 1.47 14.48 16.42
CA PHE A 336 2.03 13.22 15.95
C PHE A 336 2.19 13.23 14.43
N THR A 337 3.34 12.76 13.95
CA THR A 337 3.60 12.49 12.53
C THR A 337 2.72 11.34 12.05
N ALA A 338 2.66 10.26 12.82
CA ALA A 338 1.79 9.13 12.57
C ALA A 338 1.43 8.38 13.86
N ILE A 339 0.33 7.64 13.79
CA ILE A 339 -0.14 6.73 14.83
C ILE A 339 -0.03 5.33 14.26
N ILE A 340 0.66 4.44 14.98
CA ILE A 340 1.03 3.11 14.48
C ILE A 340 0.47 2.07 15.44
N ALA A 341 -0.42 1.21 14.97
CA ALA A 341 -0.83 0.02 15.70
C ALA A 341 0.02 -1.19 15.32
N ILE A 342 0.40 -1.97 16.33
CA ILE A 342 1.04 -3.27 16.16
C ILE A 342 0.39 -4.33 17.04
N THR A 343 0.40 -5.57 16.58
CA THR A 343 -0.03 -6.74 17.35
C THR A 343 1.17 -7.58 17.83
N PRO A 344 1.02 -8.42 18.87
CA PRO A 344 2.05 -9.36 19.33
C PRO A 344 2.54 -10.31 18.24
N ASP A 345 1.72 -10.62 17.24
CA ASP A 345 2.11 -11.50 16.13
C ASP A 345 3.29 -10.92 15.34
N LEU A 346 3.34 -9.58 15.15
CA LEU A 346 4.52 -8.90 14.57
C LEU A 346 5.78 -9.15 15.41
N VAL A 347 5.67 -9.01 16.74
CA VAL A 347 6.81 -9.14 17.65
C VAL A 347 7.30 -10.60 17.64
N SER A 348 6.39 -11.58 17.64
CA SER A 348 6.72 -12.99 17.48
C SER A 348 7.46 -13.26 16.17
N ASP A 349 7.00 -12.70 15.05
CA ASP A 349 7.69 -12.83 13.76
C ASP A 349 9.09 -12.19 13.77
N LEU A 350 9.24 -11.01 14.38
CA LEU A 350 10.54 -10.35 14.51
C LEU A 350 11.51 -11.15 15.40
N ILE A 351 11.03 -11.78 16.49
CA ILE A 351 11.82 -12.71 17.30
C ILE A 351 12.20 -13.96 16.50
N ARG A 352 11.30 -14.47 15.65
CA ARG A 352 11.62 -15.60 14.76
C ARG A 352 12.77 -15.26 13.80
N LEU A 353 12.82 -14.01 13.32
CA LEU A 353 13.87 -13.52 12.43
C LEU A 353 15.21 -13.30 13.15
N THR A 354 15.16 -12.70 14.34
CA THR A 354 16.33 -12.21 15.11
C THR A 354 16.84 -13.18 16.17
N GLY A 355 16.10 -14.25 16.44
CA GLY A 355 16.35 -15.21 17.50
C GLY A 355 15.77 -14.78 18.86
N PRO A 356 15.69 -15.72 19.84
CA PRO A 356 15.11 -15.47 21.15
C PRO A 356 15.70 -14.26 21.89
N ILE A 357 14.88 -13.65 22.74
CA ILE A 357 15.23 -12.51 23.59
C ILE A 357 15.16 -12.95 25.04
N THR A 358 16.19 -12.61 25.81
CA THR A 358 16.23 -12.90 27.26
C THR A 358 16.17 -11.59 28.03
N VAL A 359 15.25 -11.51 28.98
CA VAL A 359 15.07 -10.38 29.90
C VAL A 359 15.06 -10.94 31.33
N GLY A 360 16.01 -10.52 32.15
CA GLY A 360 16.30 -11.19 33.43
C GLY A 360 16.56 -12.69 33.21
N ASP A 361 15.83 -13.53 33.95
CA ASP A 361 15.91 -15.00 33.84
C ASP A 361 14.89 -15.59 32.84
N THR A 362 14.11 -14.74 32.16
CA THR A 362 13.03 -15.19 31.26
C THR A 362 13.45 -15.11 29.80
N THR A 363 13.30 -16.21 29.06
CA THR A 363 13.56 -16.25 27.60
C THR A 363 12.28 -16.30 26.79
N TYR A 364 12.11 -15.30 25.94
CA TYR A 364 11.01 -15.12 25.01
C TYR A 364 11.41 -15.60 23.63
N THR A 365 10.65 -16.55 23.10
CA THR A 365 10.72 -17.10 21.75
C THR A 365 9.47 -16.68 20.98
N ALA A 366 9.50 -16.84 19.66
CA ALA A 366 8.34 -16.53 18.81
C ALA A 366 7.07 -17.31 19.22
N ASP A 367 7.23 -18.50 19.81
CA ASP A 367 6.13 -19.40 20.11
C ASP A 367 5.61 -19.25 21.56
N ASN A 368 6.43 -18.73 22.48
CA ASN A 368 6.04 -18.53 23.88
C ASN A 368 5.79 -17.05 24.25
N LEU A 369 6.14 -16.09 23.38
CA LEU A 369 6.12 -14.65 23.70
C LEU A 369 4.81 -14.21 24.34
N GLN A 370 3.70 -14.38 23.62
CA GLN A 370 2.39 -13.89 24.06
C GLN A 370 1.91 -14.57 25.35
N PRO A 371 1.83 -15.92 25.47
CA PRO A 371 1.38 -16.55 26.72
C PRO A 371 2.29 -16.25 27.92
N LEU A 372 3.61 -16.20 27.72
CA LEU A 372 4.58 -15.97 28.79
C LEU A 372 4.54 -14.51 29.27
N LEU A 373 4.57 -13.56 28.34
CA LEU A 373 4.44 -12.13 28.67
C LEU A 373 3.11 -11.88 29.40
N GLN A 374 2.04 -12.49 28.91
CA GLN A 374 0.71 -12.39 29.51
C GLN A 374 0.66 -12.93 30.94
N TYR A 375 1.30 -14.06 31.20
CA TYR A 375 1.41 -14.64 32.55
C TYR A 375 2.20 -13.71 33.48
N ASN A 376 3.34 -13.21 33.00
CA ASN A 376 4.22 -12.36 33.79
C ASN A 376 3.52 -11.06 34.23
N VAL A 377 2.81 -10.40 33.31
CA VAL A 377 2.18 -9.09 33.59
C VAL A 377 0.82 -9.16 34.32
N GLU A 378 0.20 -10.34 34.46
CA GLU A 378 -1.10 -10.49 35.16
C GLU A 378 -1.05 -11.37 36.42
N VAL A 379 -0.08 -12.30 36.48
CA VAL A 379 0.01 -13.30 37.55
C VAL A 379 1.34 -13.17 38.28
N ALA A 380 2.46 -13.44 37.61
CA ALA A 380 3.77 -13.56 38.26
C ALA A 380 4.21 -12.28 38.97
N TYR A 381 3.86 -11.10 38.43
CA TYR A 381 4.21 -9.81 39.03
C TYR A 381 3.77 -9.69 40.51
N LYS A 382 2.69 -10.37 40.91
CA LYS A 382 2.22 -10.39 42.31
C LYS A 382 3.13 -11.22 43.20
N GLU A 383 3.64 -12.34 42.69
CA GLU A 383 4.57 -13.22 43.38
C GLU A 383 5.95 -12.56 43.52
N ASP A 384 6.34 -11.78 42.51
CA ASP A 384 7.59 -11.02 42.47
C ASP A 384 7.54 -9.69 43.27
N ASN A 385 6.43 -9.41 43.97
CA ASN A 385 6.19 -8.16 44.71
C ASN A 385 6.35 -6.89 43.85
N ILE A 386 6.03 -6.97 42.57
CA ILE A 386 6.01 -5.84 41.64
C ILE A 386 4.68 -5.11 41.80
N SER A 387 4.69 -3.77 41.79
CA SER A 387 3.46 -2.98 41.81
C SER A 387 2.63 -3.23 40.55
N SER A 388 1.30 -3.19 40.65
CA SER A 388 0.45 -3.24 39.45
C SER A 388 0.70 -2.09 38.47
N TRP A 389 1.28 -0.99 38.94
CA TRP A 389 1.72 0.15 38.13
C TRP A 389 2.98 -0.18 37.31
N ASP A 390 3.85 -1.07 37.81
CA ASP A 390 5.13 -1.39 37.18
C ASP A 390 5.10 -2.72 36.41
N ARG A 391 4.00 -3.48 36.49
CA ARG A 391 3.88 -4.84 35.93
C ARG A 391 4.17 -4.96 34.43
N LYS A 392 4.11 -3.86 33.68
CA LYS A 392 4.36 -3.81 32.22
C LYS A 392 5.75 -3.28 31.85
N ALA A 393 6.61 -2.96 32.83
CA ALA A 393 7.98 -2.47 32.57
C ALA A 393 8.82 -3.46 31.75
N VAL A 394 8.60 -4.76 31.90
CA VAL A 394 9.24 -5.84 31.11
C VAL A 394 9.10 -5.65 29.59
N ILE A 395 8.05 -4.96 29.13
CA ILE A 395 7.82 -4.66 27.71
C ILE A 395 8.88 -3.68 27.19
N ASN A 396 9.30 -2.69 27.98
CA ASN A 396 10.37 -1.77 27.61
C ASN A 396 11.71 -2.50 27.43
N GLU A 397 12.01 -3.46 28.32
CA GLU A 397 13.22 -4.28 28.22
C GLU A 397 13.19 -5.17 26.96
N LEU A 398 12.05 -5.80 26.66
CA LEU A 398 11.86 -6.59 25.44
C LEU A 398 12.04 -5.76 24.16
N ILE A 399 11.45 -4.57 24.13
CA ILE A 399 11.58 -3.65 22.98
C ILE A 399 13.02 -3.21 22.81
N SER A 400 13.72 -2.87 23.89
CA SER A 400 15.14 -2.47 23.86
C SER A 400 16.02 -3.59 23.30
N GLU A 401 15.85 -4.83 23.77
CA GLU A 401 16.62 -5.97 23.27
C GLU A 401 16.27 -6.32 21.82
N LEU A 402 15.00 -6.23 21.44
CA LEU A 402 14.58 -6.42 20.04
C LEU A 402 15.19 -5.34 19.14
N GLN A 403 15.18 -4.08 19.55
CA GLN A 403 15.79 -2.97 18.83
C GLN A 403 17.29 -3.20 18.61
N LYS A 404 18.02 -3.65 19.64
CA LYS A 404 19.45 -3.98 19.53
C LYS A 404 19.68 -5.06 18.48
N LYS A 405 18.90 -6.14 18.52
CA LYS A 405 19.00 -7.24 17.55
C LYS A 405 18.66 -6.83 16.12
N LEU A 406 17.60 -6.04 15.94
CA LEU A 406 17.22 -5.50 14.63
C LEU A 406 18.27 -4.54 14.08
N SER A 407 18.87 -3.72 14.94
CA SER A 407 19.93 -2.78 14.55
C SER A 407 21.20 -3.50 14.11
N ALA A 408 21.51 -4.65 14.73
CA ALA A 408 22.63 -5.51 14.39
C ALA A 408 22.34 -6.51 13.25
N LEU A 409 21.16 -6.46 12.63
CA LEU A 409 20.76 -7.40 11.59
C LEU A 409 21.61 -7.18 10.32
N SER A 410 22.27 -8.25 9.85
CA SER A 410 23.06 -8.22 8.61
C SER A 410 22.22 -7.78 7.41
N SER A 411 22.83 -6.99 6.51
CA SER A 411 22.22 -6.56 5.24
C SER A 411 21.72 -7.72 4.37
N SER A 412 22.32 -8.91 4.50
CA SER A 412 21.87 -10.14 3.81
C SER A 412 20.44 -10.57 4.19
N ARG A 413 19.97 -10.19 5.39
CA ARG A 413 18.65 -10.53 5.94
C ARG A 413 17.58 -9.47 5.67
N TRP A 414 17.92 -8.36 5.01
CA TRP A 414 16.98 -7.27 4.76
C TRP A 414 15.82 -7.68 3.85
N ARG A 415 16.05 -8.61 2.91
CA ARG A 415 14.96 -9.19 2.10
C ARG A 415 13.95 -9.95 2.96
N ASP A 416 14.44 -10.70 3.95
CA ASP A 416 13.58 -11.43 4.88
C ASP A 416 12.79 -10.46 5.76
N LEU A 417 13.45 -9.42 6.27
CA LEU A 417 12.80 -8.37 7.07
C LEU A 417 11.73 -7.62 6.26
N PHE A 418 12.03 -7.23 5.03
CA PHE A 418 11.06 -6.56 4.15
C PHE A 418 9.85 -7.46 3.87
N SER A 419 10.10 -8.74 3.57
CA SER A 419 9.01 -9.70 3.33
C SER A 419 8.17 -9.91 4.58
N LEU A 420 8.80 -9.99 5.76
CA LEU A 420 8.12 -10.09 7.06
C LEU A 420 7.23 -8.88 7.33
N VAL A 421 7.75 -7.66 7.15
CA VAL A 421 6.99 -6.42 7.34
C VAL A 421 5.84 -6.33 6.35
N SER A 422 6.06 -6.65 5.07
CA SER A 422 5.01 -6.68 4.05
C SER A 422 3.89 -7.67 4.41
N ASN A 423 4.25 -8.90 4.82
CA ASN A 423 3.26 -9.90 5.23
C ASN A 423 2.47 -9.45 6.48
N ASN A 424 3.13 -8.75 7.40
CA ASN A 424 2.47 -8.22 8.61
C ASN A 424 1.58 -7.01 8.31
N ILE A 425 1.89 -6.21 7.28
CA ILE A 425 0.98 -5.19 6.74
C ILE A 425 -0.26 -5.86 6.13
N ASP A 426 -0.08 -6.87 5.26
CA ASP A 426 -1.19 -7.57 4.61
C ASP A 426 -2.10 -8.28 5.64
N ALA A 427 -1.52 -8.80 6.72
CA ALA A 427 -2.24 -9.43 7.83
C ALA A 427 -2.83 -8.41 8.82
N LYS A 428 -2.56 -7.11 8.66
CA LYS A 428 -2.95 -6.00 9.56
C LYS A 428 -2.40 -6.12 10.98
N ASN A 429 -1.25 -6.76 11.11
CA ASN A 429 -0.41 -6.72 12.32
C ASN A 429 0.39 -5.42 12.43
N ILE A 430 0.48 -4.66 11.34
CA ILE A 430 0.96 -3.28 11.29
C ILE A 430 -0.12 -2.44 10.61
N GLN A 431 -0.58 -1.40 11.28
CA GLN A 431 -1.49 -0.40 10.70
C GLN A 431 -0.96 0.99 11.02
N VAL A 432 -0.95 1.88 10.03
CA VAL A 432 -0.36 3.21 10.13
C VAL A 432 -1.36 4.25 9.67
N TYR A 433 -1.48 5.32 10.44
CA TYR A 433 -2.27 6.49 10.07
C TYR A 433 -1.38 7.74 10.13
N PHE A 434 -1.36 8.52 9.06
CA PHE A 434 -0.68 9.82 9.04
C PHE A 434 -1.70 10.95 9.15
N SER A 435 -1.35 11.98 9.92
CA SER A 435 -2.16 13.20 10.04
C SER A 435 -2.19 14.03 8.76
N GLN A 436 -1.17 13.89 7.89
CA GLN A 436 -1.07 14.58 6.60
C GLN A 436 -1.69 13.73 5.48
N GLU A 437 -2.62 14.31 4.73
CA GLU A 437 -3.43 13.61 3.71
C GLU A 437 -2.58 12.95 2.61
N ASP A 438 -1.54 13.62 2.10
CA ASP A 438 -0.68 13.06 1.06
C ASP A 438 0.06 11.80 1.52
N ARG A 439 0.51 11.79 2.78
CA ARG A 439 1.19 10.64 3.42
C ARG A 439 0.21 9.53 3.75
N GLU A 440 -0.98 9.88 4.23
CA GLU A 440 -2.05 8.92 4.48
C GLU A 440 -2.46 8.19 3.20
N ASN A 441 -2.58 8.91 2.09
CA ASN A 441 -2.85 8.32 0.77
C ASN A 441 -1.71 7.39 0.30
N LEU A 442 -0.45 7.72 0.60
CA LEU A 442 0.68 6.83 0.32
C LEU A 442 0.59 5.53 1.13
N VAL A 443 0.26 5.61 2.41
CA VAL A 443 0.13 4.46 3.33
C VAL A 443 -1.00 3.52 2.91
N LYS A 444 -2.15 4.09 2.52
CA LYS A 444 -3.28 3.32 1.96
C LYS A 444 -2.88 2.59 0.68
N ARG A 445 -2.15 3.26 -0.24
CA ARG A 445 -1.63 2.59 -1.45
C ARG A 445 -0.66 1.45 -1.15
N LEU A 446 0.09 1.55 -0.05
CA LEU A 446 0.99 0.50 0.43
C LEU A 446 0.25 -0.62 1.19
N GLY A 447 -1.05 -0.50 1.42
CA GLY A 447 -1.87 -1.48 2.15
C GLY A 447 -1.75 -1.39 3.67
N ALA A 448 -0.95 -0.46 4.20
CA ALA A 448 -0.72 -0.31 5.64
C ALA A 448 -1.76 0.59 6.34
N GLY A 449 -2.74 1.11 5.61
CA GLY A 449 -3.74 2.05 6.14
C GLY A 449 -4.77 1.41 7.06
N GLY A 450 -4.99 0.09 6.98
CA GLY A 450 -5.98 -0.62 7.80
C GLY A 450 -7.43 -0.13 7.62
N GLU A 451 -7.73 0.55 6.51
CA GLU A 451 -9.04 1.14 6.25
C GLU A 451 -10.12 0.10 5.93
N VAL A 452 -11.37 0.42 6.23
CA VAL A 452 -12.51 -0.32 5.69
C VAL A 452 -12.63 0.01 4.20
N LYS A 453 -12.38 -0.98 3.34
CA LYS A 453 -12.31 -0.76 1.90
C LYS A 453 -13.66 -0.44 1.29
N ASN A 454 -13.64 0.42 0.28
CA ASN A 454 -14.74 0.52 -0.68
C ASN A 454 -14.63 -0.63 -1.68
N SER A 455 -15.79 -1.12 -2.13
CA SER A 455 -15.90 -2.17 -3.14
C SER A 455 -17.02 -1.78 -4.09
N ASP A 456 -16.78 -1.93 -5.39
CA ASP A 456 -17.81 -1.79 -6.41
C ASP A 456 -18.70 -3.03 -6.50
N GLY A 457 -18.24 -4.16 -5.94
CA GLY A 457 -18.95 -5.44 -5.89
C GLY A 457 -19.54 -5.76 -4.52
N ASP A 458 -19.80 -7.04 -4.27
CA ASP A 458 -20.16 -7.51 -2.93
C ASP A 458 -18.99 -7.35 -1.96
N TYR A 459 -19.32 -7.24 -0.68
CA TYR A 459 -18.38 -6.95 0.39
C TYR A 459 -18.77 -7.68 1.67
N LEU A 460 -17.79 -8.25 2.34
CA LEU A 460 -17.98 -8.87 3.65
C LEU A 460 -16.81 -8.51 4.56
N LEU A 461 -17.12 -7.93 5.71
CA LEU A 461 -16.20 -7.80 6.84
C LEU A 461 -16.94 -8.17 8.12
N VAL A 462 -16.43 -9.19 8.82
CA VAL A 462 -16.95 -9.63 10.12
C VAL A 462 -16.00 -9.13 11.20
N VAL A 463 -16.53 -8.32 12.11
CA VAL A 463 -15.76 -7.63 13.16
C VAL A 463 -16.28 -8.07 14.52
N ASP A 464 -15.48 -8.85 15.23
CA ASP A 464 -15.74 -9.18 16.63
C ASP A 464 -15.15 -8.12 17.56
N ALA A 465 -15.87 -7.79 18.62
CA ALA A 465 -15.35 -6.98 19.73
C ALA A 465 -15.58 -7.77 21.02
N ASN A 466 -14.52 -8.37 21.56
CA ASN A 466 -14.60 -9.16 22.79
C ASN A 466 -14.76 -8.26 24.01
N LEU A 467 -15.98 -8.18 24.54
CA LEU A 467 -16.37 -7.43 25.73
C LEU A 467 -16.49 -8.35 26.95
N GLY A 468 -15.74 -9.46 26.97
CA GLY A 468 -15.62 -10.37 28.11
C GLY A 468 -14.62 -9.92 29.18
N ALA A 469 -13.80 -8.90 28.88
CA ALA A 469 -12.72 -8.38 29.74
C ALA A 469 -11.65 -9.43 30.12
N PHE A 470 -11.49 -10.45 29.28
CA PHE A 470 -10.53 -11.55 29.41
C PHE A 470 -10.06 -11.99 28.02
N LYS A 471 -8.98 -12.78 27.99
CA LYS A 471 -8.20 -13.07 26.79
C LYS A 471 -8.69 -14.32 26.06
N SER A 472 -10.02 -14.44 25.98
CA SER A 472 -10.70 -15.61 25.45
C SER A 472 -10.56 -15.79 23.95
N ASP A 473 -10.17 -14.77 23.16
CA ASP A 473 -10.01 -14.93 21.71
C ASP A 473 -8.95 -15.98 21.35
N VAL A 474 -7.93 -16.19 22.20
CA VAL A 474 -6.92 -17.26 22.00
C VAL A 474 -7.54 -18.66 22.02
N ALA A 475 -8.67 -18.82 22.70
CA ALA A 475 -9.31 -20.10 22.97
C ALA A 475 -10.58 -20.32 22.13
N VAL A 476 -10.94 -19.38 21.25
CA VAL A 476 -12.13 -19.47 20.41
C VAL A 476 -11.74 -19.66 18.95
N LYS A 477 -12.09 -20.82 18.39
CA LYS A 477 -11.97 -21.10 16.97
C LYS A 477 -13.14 -20.50 16.20
N LYS A 478 -12.84 -19.82 15.10
CA LYS A 478 -13.82 -19.05 14.33
C LYS A 478 -13.80 -19.47 12.87
N ASN A 479 -14.97 -19.73 12.30
CA ASN A 479 -15.14 -20.10 10.89
C ASN A 479 -16.25 -19.27 10.25
N ILE A 480 -16.05 -18.91 8.98
CA ILE A 480 -16.98 -18.11 8.18
C ILE A 480 -17.43 -18.92 6.97
N TYR A 481 -18.74 -19.02 6.78
CA TYR A 481 -19.34 -19.60 5.59
C TYR A 481 -20.28 -18.56 4.97
N TYR A 482 -20.03 -18.19 3.72
CA TYR A 482 -20.79 -17.17 3.02
C TYR A 482 -21.40 -17.73 1.75
N PHE A 483 -22.73 -17.80 1.73
CA PHE A 483 -23.52 -18.35 0.63
C PHE A 483 -24.27 -17.22 -0.06
N VAL A 484 -24.11 -17.07 -1.36
CA VAL A 484 -24.84 -16.09 -2.16
C VAL A 484 -25.64 -16.82 -3.24
N THR A 485 -26.96 -16.63 -3.22
CA THR A 485 -27.88 -17.21 -4.21
C THR A 485 -28.46 -16.10 -5.09
N LYS A 486 -28.28 -16.24 -6.40
CA LYS A 486 -28.89 -15.35 -7.39
C LYS A 486 -30.30 -15.84 -7.74
N ASN A 487 -31.28 -15.06 -7.31
CA ASN A 487 -32.68 -15.22 -7.69
C ASN A 487 -33.00 -14.34 -8.91
N SER A 488 -34.22 -14.49 -9.44
CA SER A 488 -34.68 -13.78 -10.65
C SER A 488 -34.45 -12.26 -10.58
N ASN A 489 -34.63 -11.63 -9.41
CA ASN A 489 -34.60 -10.18 -9.22
C ASN A 489 -33.73 -9.70 -8.05
N SER A 490 -32.97 -10.59 -7.39
CA SER A 490 -32.19 -10.22 -6.19
C SER A 490 -31.03 -11.19 -5.96
N LEU A 491 -29.99 -10.73 -5.26
CA LEU A 491 -29.00 -11.60 -4.63
C LEU A 491 -29.33 -11.75 -3.14
N GLN A 492 -29.48 -12.99 -2.68
CA GLN A 492 -29.69 -13.32 -1.27
C GLN A 492 -28.38 -13.86 -0.69
N ALA A 493 -27.92 -13.27 0.40
CA ALA A 493 -26.74 -13.68 1.13
C ALA A 493 -27.14 -14.37 2.45
N SER A 494 -26.50 -15.51 2.74
CA SER A 494 -26.60 -16.21 4.01
C SER A 494 -25.19 -16.37 4.58
N LEU A 495 -24.94 -15.69 5.68
CA LEU A 495 -23.67 -15.70 6.40
C LEU A 495 -23.82 -16.56 7.65
N ARG A 496 -23.06 -17.66 7.70
CA ARG A 496 -22.96 -18.53 8.87
C ARG A 496 -21.61 -18.32 9.56
N LEU A 497 -21.66 -17.95 10.82
CA LEU A 497 -20.49 -17.76 11.69
C LEU A 497 -20.50 -18.88 12.73
N SER A 498 -19.40 -19.63 12.82
CA SER A 498 -19.23 -20.68 13.81
C SER A 498 -18.14 -20.29 14.80
N TYR A 499 -18.46 -20.39 16.08
CA TYR A 499 -17.57 -20.14 17.20
C TYR A 499 -17.47 -21.40 18.05
N ARG A 500 -16.27 -21.91 18.29
CA ARG A 500 -16.01 -23.04 19.19
C ARG A 500 -15.07 -22.59 20.30
N HIS A 501 -15.52 -22.66 21.54
CA HIS A 501 -14.70 -22.27 22.69
C HIS A 501 -13.98 -23.49 23.27
N GLU A 502 -12.69 -23.63 23.00
CA GLU A 502 -11.85 -24.77 23.43
C GLU A 502 -11.17 -24.54 24.79
N GLY A 503 -11.26 -23.32 25.34
CA GLY A 503 -10.75 -22.98 26.67
C GLY A 503 -11.63 -23.42 27.83
N ALA A 504 -11.27 -22.95 29.03
CA ALA A 504 -11.98 -23.21 30.29
C ALA A 504 -12.22 -21.88 31.05
N PHE A 505 -12.76 -21.94 32.26
CA PHE A 505 -12.68 -20.82 33.20
C PHE A 505 -11.35 -20.90 33.95
N ASP A 506 -10.43 -19.98 33.67
CA ASP A 506 -9.11 -19.95 34.30
C ASP A 506 -8.58 -18.51 34.48
N TRP A 507 -7.28 -18.37 34.77
CA TRP A 507 -6.64 -17.08 34.99
C TRP A 507 -6.60 -16.18 33.73
N ARG A 508 -6.71 -16.78 32.53
CA ARG A 508 -6.57 -16.10 31.23
C ARG A 508 -7.90 -15.99 30.47
N THR A 509 -8.76 -17.01 30.59
CA THR A 509 -9.94 -17.22 29.75
C THR A 509 -11.23 -17.35 30.56
N THR A 510 -12.32 -16.89 29.94
CA THR A 510 -13.71 -16.92 30.45
C THR A 510 -14.67 -17.04 29.26
N ARG A 511 -15.98 -16.94 29.50
CA ARG A 511 -17.01 -16.80 28.44
C ARG A 511 -16.57 -15.82 27.35
N TYR A 512 -16.68 -16.24 26.10
CA TYR A 512 -16.47 -15.34 24.98
C TYR A 512 -17.70 -14.48 24.77
N ARG A 513 -17.61 -13.19 25.07
CA ARG A 513 -18.71 -12.22 24.95
C ARG A 513 -18.37 -11.23 23.87
N SER A 514 -18.96 -11.35 22.69
CA SER A 514 -18.63 -10.49 21.54
C SER A 514 -19.81 -9.65 21.11
N TYR A 515 -19.58 -8.35 20.90
CA TYR A 515 -20.43 -7.54 20.04
C TYR A 515 -19.90 -7.63 18.61
N THR A 516 -20.49 -8.53 17.84
CA THR A 516 -20.08 -8.82 16.47
C THR A 516 -20.85 -7.92 15.50
N ARG A 517 -20.13 -7.33 14.55
CA ARG A 517 -20.68 -6.49 13.47
C ARG A 517 -20.32 -7.08 12.11
N VAL A 518 -21.32 -7.25 11.26
CA VAL A 518 -21.15 -7.66 9.87
C VAL A 518 -21.36 -6.44 8.99
N TYR A 519 -20.33 -6.05 8.25
CA TYR A 519 -20.34 -4.96 7.29
C TYR A 519 -20.57 -5.52 5.89
N ALA A 520 -21.65 -5.08 5.26
CA ALA A 520 -22.09 -5.47 3.92
C ALA A 520 -22.24 -4.23 3.01
N PRO A 521 -22.44 -4.38 1.69
CA PRO A 521 -22.68 -3.25 0.80
C PRO A 521 -23.82 -2.36 1.29
N LEU A 522 -23.64 -1.04 1.18
CA LEU A 522 -24.64 -0.06 1.61
C LEU A 522 -25.99 -0.30 0.92
N GLY A 523 -27.07 -0.35 1.71
CA GLY A 523 -28.42 -0.66 1.24
C GLY A 523 -28.79 -2.14 1.32
N SER A 524 -27.92 -2.99 1.90
CA SER A 524 -28.26 -4.38 2.20
C SER A 524 -29.44 -4.44 3.17
N LYS A 525 -30.39 -5.35 2.94
CA LYS A 525 -31.63 -5.44 3.73
C LYS A 525 -31.61 -6.67 4.61
N PHE A 526 -31.76 -6.46 5.92
CA PHE A 526 -31.89 -7.54 6.88
C PHE A 526 -33.07 -8.47 6.55
N VAL A 527 -32.87 -9.78 6.64
CA VAL A 527 -33.94 -10.79 6.49
C VAL A 527 -34.12 -11.57 7.78
N SER A 528 -33.09 -12.23 8.28
CA SER A 528 -33.19 -13.10 9.46
C SER A 528 -31.86 -13.18 10.24
N LEU A 529 -31.94 -13.45 11.54
CA LEU A 529 -30.79 -13.76 12.39
C LEU A 529 -31.19 -14.87 13.35
N GLN A 530 -30.45 -15.98 13.29
CA GLN A 530 -30.69 -17.21 14.05
C GLN A 530 -29.45 -17.56 14.89
N GLY A 531 -29.63 -18.37 15.93
CA GLY A 531 -28.54 -18.82 16.80
C GLY A 531 -28.21 -17.92 17.99
N LEU A 532 -28.98 -16.84 18.18
CA LEU A 532 -28.94 -16.00 19.38
C LEU A 532 -30.09 -16.34 20.31
N ASP A 533 -29.86 -16.18 21.61
CA ASP A 533 -30.89 -16.30 22.63
C ASP A 533 -31.91 -15.15 22.47
N GLU A 534 -33.19 -15.47 22.22
CA GLU A 534 -34.21 -14.47 21.88
C GLU A 534 -34.36 -13.37 22.94
N SER A 535 -34.18 -13.72 24.22
CA SER A 535 -34.28 -12.79 25.34
C SER A 535 -33.11 -11.79 25.46
N THR A 536 -31.98 -12.05 24.79
CA THR A 536 -30.77 -11.20 24.85
C THR A 536 -30.33 -10.69 23.48
N ARG A 537 -31.16 -10.89 22.44
CA ARG A 537 -30.88 -10.51 21.05
C ARG A 537 -30.80 -8.98 20.91
N ASP A 538 -29.57 -8.45 20.98
CA ASP A 538 -29.27 -7.03 20.75
C ASP A 538 -28.94 -6.77 19.27
N LEU A 539 -29.89 -7.04 18.37
CA LEU A 539 -29.72 -6.79 16.94
C LEU A 539 -29.89 -5.30 16.63
N LYS A 540 -28.88 -4.70 16.01
CA LYS A 540 -28.94 -3.35 15.42
C LYS A 540 -28.57 -3.42 13.95
N VAL A 541 -29.35 -2.74 13.12
CA VAL A 541 -29.05 -2.58 11.70
C VAL A 541 -28.94 -1.09 11.41
N VAL A 542 -27.78 -0.67 10.90
CA VAL A 542 -27.51 0.75 10.64
C VAL A 542 -26.76 0.91 9.33
N ASP A 543 -27.15 1.92 8.56
CA ASP A 543 -26.39 2.38 7.41
C ASP A 543 -25.30 3.35 7.89
N ASP A 544 -24.06 2.85 7.96
CA ASP A 544 -22.88 3.66 8.22
C ASP A 544 -22.46 4.35 6.93
N LYS A 545 -22.94 5.58 6.75
CA LYS A 545 -22.61 6.41 5.60
C LYS A 545 -21.14 6.83 5.56
N GLY A 546 -20.46 6.87 6.71
CA GLY A 546 -19.04 7.22 6.78
C GLY A 546 -18.15 6.12 6.18
N LEU A 547 -18.51 4.87 6.45
CA LEU A 547 -17.80 3.70 5.91
C LEU A 547 -18.41 3.15 4.61
N ASN A 548 -19.52 3.73 4.16
CA ASN A 548 -20.29 3.29 2.99
C ASN A 548 -20.67 1.80 3.10
N LYS A 549 -21.25 1.41 4.25
CA LYS A 549 -21.67 0.03 4.55
C LYS A 549 -23.02 0.00 5.25
N THR A 550 -23.75 -1.09 5.07
CA THR A 550 -24.80 -1.48 6.02
C THR A 550 -24.20 -2.42 7.06
N VAL A 551 -24.44 -2.14 8.33
CA VAL A 551 -23.85 -2.86 9.46
C VAL A 551 -24.94 -3.60 10.23
N PHE A 552 -24.79 -4.92 10.34
CA PHE A 552 -25.61 -5.78 11.19
C PHE A 552 -24.81 -6.08 12.48
N GLY A 553 -25.15 -5.40 13.57
CA GLY A 553 -24.53 -5.59 14.89
C GLY A 553 -25.39 -6.49 15.76
N PHE A 554 -24.76 -7.43 16.47
CA PHE A 554 -25.43 -8.28 17.46
C PHE A 554 -24.46 -8.74 18.56
N PHE A 555 -25.00 -9.02 19.73
CA PHE A 555 -24.24 -9.52 20.87
C PHE A 555 -24.41 -11.04 21.00
N LEU A 556 -23.30 -11.77 21.17
CA LEU A 556 -23.28 -13.22 21.38
C LEU A 556 -22.42 -13.59 22.59
N THR A 557 -22.76 -14.72 23.22
CA THR A 557 -21.97 -15.34 24.29
C THR A 557 -21.66 -16.79 23.93
N VAL A 558 -20.42 -17.24 24.08
CA VAL A 558 -20.04 -18.66 23.93
C VAL A 558 -19.40 -19.13 25.23
N GLU A 559 -20.01 -20.13 25.86
CA GLU A 559 -19.49 -20.72 27.10
C GLU A 559 -18.26 -21.61 26.79
N PRO A 560 -17.29 -21.69 27.71
CA PRO A 560 -16.18 -22.64 27.57
C PRO A 560 -16.66 -24.09 27.34
N GLY A 561 -16.03 -24.77 26.38
CA GLY A 561 -16.38 -26.14 25.99
C GLY A 561 -17.61 -26.26 25.08
N THR A 562 -18.17 -25.15 24.60
CA THR A 562 -19.37 -25.16 23.75
C THR A 562 -19.11 -24.59 22.35
N ASP A 563 -19.97 -24.99 21.42
CA ASP A 563 -20.05 -24.45 20.07
C ASP A 563 -21.27 -23.52 19.98
N ARG A 564 -21.15 -22.42 19.23
CA ARG A 564 -22.26 -21.54 18.87
C ARG A 564 -22.20 -21.18 17.39
N GLU A 565 -23.35 -21.21 16.76
CA GLU A 565 -23.52 -20.90 15.35
C GLU A 565 -24.52 -19.77 15.19
N ILE A 566 -24.15 -18.76 14.41
CA ILE A 566 -25.00 -17.62 14.07
C ILE A 566 -25.25 -17.66 12.56
N VAL A 567 -26.52 -17.55 12.15
CA VAL A 567 -26.89 -17.46 10.73
C VAL A 567 -27.58 -16.12 10.50
N LEU A 568 -26.96 -15.26 9.71
CA LEU A 568 -27.47 -13.96 9.28
C LEU A 568 -27.86 -14.04 7.81
N ASP A 569 -29.14 -13.88 7.53
CA ASP A 569 -29.67 -13.77 6.17
C ASP A 569 -29.97 -12.31 5.84
N TYR A 570 -29.55 -11.87 4.66
CA TYR A 570 -29.83 -10.54 4.15
C TYR A 570 -29.86 -10.50 2.62
N GLN A 571 -30.60 -9.53 2.08
CA GLN A 571 -30.63 -9.27 0.65
C GLN A 571 -29.58 -8.20 0.30
N LEU A 572 -28.75 -8.48 -0.70
CA LEU A 572 -27.80 -7.50 -1.25
C LEU A 572 -28.53 -6.42 -2.07
N PRO A 573 -27.98 -5.20 -2.14
CA PRO A 573 -28.63 -4.08 -2.81
C PRO A 573 -28.66 -4.24 -4.33
N ASP A 574 -29.63 -3.59 -4.97
CA ASP A 574 -29.92 -3.75 -6.41
C ASP A 574 -28.75 -3.39 -7.33
N ASN A 575 -27.88 -2.46 -6.91
CA ASN A 575 -26.67 -2.10 -7.67
C ASN A 575 -25.70 -3.29 -7.79
N ILE A 576 -25.53 -4.09 -6.73
CA ILE A 576 -24.68 -5.29 -6.78
C ILE A 576 -25.31 -6.38 -7.66
N TYR A 577 -26.64 -6.55 -7.56
CA TYR A 577 -27.37 -7.49 -8.44
C TYR A 577 -27.23 -7.13 -9.93
N LYS A 578 -27.24 -5.83 -10.28
CA LYS A 578 -27.08 -5.35 -11.66
C LYS A 578 -25.67 -5.54 -12.22
N LEU A 579 -24.65 -5.67 -11.37
CA LEU A 579 -23.23 -5.81 -11.76
C LEU A 579 -22.82 -7.26 -12.07
N THR A 580 -23.76 -8.19 -12.26
CA THR A 580 -23.54 -9.65 -12.18
C THR A 580 -22.64 -10.29 -13.25
N THR A 581 -21.83 -9.56 -14.02
CA THR A 581 -20.79 -10.18 -14.85
C THR A 581 -19.53 -9.31 -15.01
N PRO A 582 -18.40 -9.67 -14.36
CA PRO A 582 -18.27 -10.73 -13.34
C PRO A 582 -18.78 -10.27 -11.97
N TYR A 583 -19.47 -11.15 -11.22
CA TYR A 583 -19.74 -10.89 -9.79
C TYR A 583 -18.42 -10.95 -9.03
N GLN A 584 -18.15 -9.93 -8.21
CA GLN A 584 -16.94 -9.83 -7.40
C GLN A 584 -17.33 -9.71 -5.93
N LEU A 585 -16.62 -10.43 -5.06
CA LEU A 585 -16.75 -10.36 -3.62
C LEU A 585 -15.39 -10.03 -3.01
N LEU A 586 -15.34 -8.95 -2.23
CA LEU A 586 -14.22 -8.64 -1.35
C LEU A 586 -14.54 -9.10 0.07
N VAL A 587 -13.81 -10.08 0.59
CA VAL A 587 -13.85 -10.46 2.01
C VAL A 587 -12.63 -9.85 2.70
N GLN A 588 -12.87 -8.85 3.54
CA GLN A 588 -11.82 -8.14 4.26
C GLN A 588 -11.55 -8.81 5.61
N ASN A 589 -10.28 -9.02 5.97
CA ASN A 589 -9.91 -9.56 7.28
C ASN A 589 -10.01 -8.47 8.36
N GLN A 590 -10.48 -8.84 9.55
CA GLN A 590 -10.36 -7.99 10.73
C GLN A 590 -8.93 -8.11 11.26
N ALA A 591 -8.29 -6.98 11.60
CA ALA A 591 -6.99 -6.98 12.25
C ALA A 591 -7.01 -7.79 13.55
N GLY A 592 -5.93 -8.54 13.82
CA GLY A 592 -5.77 -9.37 15.02
C GLY A 592 -6.67 -10.61 15.11
N ASN A 593 -7.69 -10.74 14.27
CA ASN A 593 -8.63 -11.87 14.32
C ASN A 593 -8.02 -13.14 13.70
N ARG A 594 -8.35 -14.30 14.27
CA ARG A 594 -7.82 -15.61 13.86
C ARG A 594 -8.96 -16.47 13.30
N ILE A 595 -9.28 -16.28 12.02
CA ILE A 595 -10.28 -17.07 11.30
C ILE A 595 -9.61 -18.32 10.70
N GLU A 596 -10.05 -19.51 11.12
CA GLU A 596 -9.45 -20.77 10.68
C GLU A 596 -9.87 -21.17 9.27
N SER A 597 -11.14 -20.98 8.94
CA SER A 597 -11.64 -21.25 7.61
C SER A 597 -12.67 -20.22 7.13
N LEU A 598 -12.57 -19.93 5.84
CA LEU A 598 -13.47 -19.12 5.04
C LEU A 598 -13.95 -19.99 3.87
N ASN A 599 -15.26 -20.21 3.81
CA ASN A 599 -15.88 -20.98 2.74
C ASN A 599 -16.88 -20.08 2.01
N ILE A 600 -16.70 -19.91 0.71
CA ILE A 600 -17.57 -19.09 -0.14
C ILE A 600 -18.30 -19.99 -1.11
N ASN A 601 -19.60 -19.81 -1.25
CA ASN A 601 -20.41 -20.50 -2.25
C ASN A 601 -21.29 -19.49 -2.99
N PHE A 602 -21.13 -19.42 -4.30
CA PHE A 602 -22.00 -18.65 -5.18
C PHE A 602 -22.84 -19.57 -6.06
N GLN A 603 -24.15 -19.44 -5.96
CA GLN A 603 -25.13 -20.20 -6.73
C GLN A 603 -25.93 -19.28 -7.66
N ASP A 604 -25.88 -19.56 -8.96
CA ASP A 604 -26.83 -19.07 -9.96
C ASP A 604 -27.57 -20.29 -10.50
N TYR A 605 -28.91 -20.32 -10.45
CA TYR A 605 -29.68 -21.51 -10.85
C TYR A 605 -29.43 -21.96 -12.31
N ASN A 606 -28.88 -21.07 -13.14
CA ASN A 606 -28.57 -21.38 -14.54
C ASN A 606 -27.10 -21.79 -14.77
N LYS A 607 -26.25 -21.82 -13.73
CA LYS A 607 -24.83 -22.14 -13.82
C LYS A 607 -24.40 -23.13 -12.72
N PRO A 608 -23.30 -23.89 -12.90
CA PRO A 608 -22.70 -24.64 -11.81
C PRO A 608 -22.34 -23.73 -10.63
N ALA A 609 -22.52 -24.23 -9.41
CA ALA A 609 -22.07 -23.53 -8.20
C ALA A 609 -20.57 -23.28 -8.26
N GLN A 610 -20.13 -22.10 -7.81
CA GLN A 610 -18.71 -21.79 -7.64
C GLN A 610 -18.39 -21.75 -6.15
N VAL A 611 -17.41 -22.56 -5.74
CA VAL A 611 -17.07 -22.76 -4.34
C VAL A 611 -15.57 -22.50 -4.12
N TRP A 612 -15.26 -21.79 -3.04
CA TRP A 612 -13.89 -21.54 -2.60
C TRP A 612 -13.74 -21.89 -1.12
N ALA A 613 -12.56 -22.37 -0.74
CA ALA A 613 -12.16 -22.59 0.65
C ALA A 613 -10.75 -22.02 0.86
N SER A 614 -10.55 -21.27 1.95
CA SER A 614 -9.28 -20.61 2.29
C SER A 614 -9.23 -20.33 3.80
N ASP A 615 -8.09 -19.89 4.33
CA ASP A 615 -8.07 -19.07 5.55
C ASP A 615 -8.50 -17.60 5.24
N LEU A 616 -8.65 -16.78 6.29
CA LEU A 616 -8.81 -15.33 6.17
C LEU A 616 -7.72 -14.59 6.98
N LYS A 617 -6.45 -14.91 6.71
CA LYS A 617 -5.32 -14.17 7.30
C LYS A 617 -5.10 -12.79 6.68
N THR A 618 -5.46 -12.66 5.41
CA THR A 618 -5.36 -11.43 4.62
C THR A 618 -6.65 -11.25 3.83
N ASP A 619 -6.95 -10.02 3.42
CA ASP A 619 -8.07 -9.71 2.52
C ASP A 619 -8.08 -10.64 1.28
N LYS A 620 -9.25 -11.15 0.91
CA LYS A 620 -9.45 -12.04 -0.24
C LYS A 620 -10.46 -11.45 -1.21
N THR A 621 -10.19 -11.55 -2.51
CA THR A 621 -11.13 -11.20 -3.58
C THR A 621 -11.51 -12.46 -4.36
N PHE A 622 -12.80 -12.67 -4.56
CA PHE A 622 -13.36 -13.78 -5.33
C PHE A 622 -14.08 -13.22 -6.56
N THR A 623 -13.93 -13.88 -7.71
CA THR A 623 -14.53 -13.44 -8.97
C THR A 623 -15.24 -14.61 -9.63
N VAL A 624 -16.55 -14.47 -9.80
CA VAL A 624 -17.41 -15.39 -10.54
C VAL A 624 -17.42 -14.95 -12.00
N LYS A 625 -16.93 -15.82 -12.90
CA LYS A 625 -16.95 -15.58 -14.36
C LYS A 625 -18.31 -15.86 -15.00
#